data_AF-A0A7Z9PZA3-F1
#
_entry.id   AF-A0A7Z9PZA3-F1
#
_cell.length_a   1.000
_cell.length_b   1.000
_cell.length_c   1.000
_cell.angle_alpha   90.00
_cell.angle_beta   90.00
_cell.angle_gamma   90.00
#
_symmetry.space_group_name_H-M   'P 1'
#
loop_
_entity.id
_entity.type
_entity.pdbx_description
1 polymer ?
#
loop_
_entity_poly.entity_id
_entity_poly.type
_entity_poly.pdbx_seq_one_letter_code
_entity_poly.pdbx_strand_id
1 'polypeptide(L)' 'MLVAQLFDKPFYQVEKQLSRLKKLGVTHVLVSPPQKSHASHRWWGRYQPVDFTRVEGP' A
#
# COMPACT_ATOMS: atom_id res chain seq x y z
N MET A 1 -14.20 -4.70 12.92
CA MET A 1 -13.38 -4.07 11.86
C MET A 1 -12.38 -5.10 11.36
N LEU A 2 -12.43 -5.48 10.07
CA LEU A 2 -11.47 -6.40 9.46
C LEU A 2 -10.57 -5.63 8.49
N VAL A 3 -9.25 -5.71 8.70
CA VAL A 3 -8.23 -5.02 7.92
C VAL A 3 -7.41 -6.06 7.16
N ALA A 4 -7.24 -5.87 5.84
CA ALA A 4 -6.30 -6.66 5.05
C ALA A 4 -5.05 -5.83 4.74
N GLN A 5 -3.88 -6.34 5.10
CA GLN A 5 -2.62 -5.74 4.72
C GLN A 5 -2.20 -6.23 3.34
N LEU A 6 -2.16 -5.31 2.37
CA LEU A 6 -1.65 -5.57 1.02
C LEU A 6 -0.21 -5.05 0.93
N PHE A 7 0.68 -5.77 1.61
CA PHE A 7 2.08 -5.41 1.75
C PHE A 7 2.82 -5.42 0.41
N ASP A 8 3.53 -4.33 0.14
CA ASP A 8 4.42 -4.14 -1.01
C ASP A 8 3.71 -4.37 -2.36
N LYS A 9 2.45 -3.92 -2.43
CA LYS A 9 1.62 -3.97 -3.64
C LYS A 9 1.45 -2.59 -4.26
N PRO A 10 1.68 -2.43 -5.58
CA PRO A 10 1.35 -1.20 -6.27
C PRO A 10 -0.16 -0.96 -6.20
N PHE A 11 -0.59 0.31 -6.22
CA PHE A 11 -2.00 0.66 -6.05
C PHE A 11 -2.94 -0.01 -7.05
N TYR A 12 -2.51 -0.19 -8.30
CA TYR A 12 -3.33 -0.90 -9.30
C TYR A 12 -3.59 -2.38 -8.92
N GLN A 13 -2.68 -3.03 -8.18
CA GLN A 13 -2.90 -4.39 -7.67
C GLN A 13 -3.82 -4.39 -6.46
N VAL A 14 -3.74 -3.35 -5.61
CA VAL A 14 -4.67 -3.14 -4.49
C VAL A 14 -6.10 -3.00 -5.02
N GLU A 15 -6.32 -2.14 -6.01
CA GLU A 15 -7.62 -1.90 -6.65
C GLU A 15 -8.25 -3.18 -7.20
N LYS A 16 -7.45 -4.01 -7.89
CA LYS A 16 -7.90 -5.30 -8.44
C LYS A 16 -8.44 -6.27 -7.36
N GLN A 17 -7.99 -6.16 -6.11
CA GLN A 17 -8.44 -7.03 -5.02
C GLN A 17 -9.68 -6.52 -4.28
N LEU A 18 -10.03 -5.22 -4.39
CA LEU A 18 -11.05 -4.59 -3.54
C LEU A 18 -12.41 -5.28 -3.62
N SER A 19 -12.87 -5.64 -4.82
CA SER A 19 -14.17 -6.31 -5.02
C SER A 19 -14.22 -7.67 -4.31
N ARG A 20 -13.13 -8.45 -4.38
CA ARG A 20 -13.03 -9.73 -3.70
C ARG A 20 -12.97 -9.55 -2.18
N LEU A 21 -12.13 -8.62 -1.69
CA LEU A 21 -11.98 -8.35 -0.26
C LEU A 21 -13.28 -7.89 0.38
N LYS A 22 -14.04 -7.04 -0.32
CA LYS A 22 -15.38 -6.61 0.12
C LYS A 22 -16.34 -7.79 0.27
N LYS A 23 -16.36 -8.74 -0.68
CA LYS A 23 -17.17 -9.97 -0.59
C LYS A 23 -16.78 -10.87 0.58
N LEU A 24 -15.51 -10.80 1.01
CA LEU A 24 -14.99 -11.54 2.17
C LEU A 24 -15.21 -10.81 3.51
N GLY A 25 -15.89 -9.66 3.52
CA GLY A 25 -16.17 -8.88 4.73
C GLY A 25 -15.01 -8.01 5.22
N VAL A 26 -13.96 -7.84 4.41
CA VAL A 26 -12.89 -6.88 4.71
C VAL A 26 -13.43 -5.46 4.59
N THR A 27 -13.18 -4.67 5.62
CA THR A 27 -13.69 -3.29 5.73
C THR A 27 -12.63 -2.24 5.40
N HIS A 28 -11.36 -2.57 5.57
CA HIS A 28 -10.24 -1.64 5.39
C HIS A 28 -9.05 -2.34 4.74
N VAL A 29 -8.27 -1.59 3.98
CA VAL A 29 -7.00 -2.04 3.41
C VAL A 29 -5.88 -1.22 4.01
N LEU A 30 -4.84 -1.89 4.51
CA LEU A 30 -3.59 -1.26 4.88
C LEU A 30 -2.60 -1.43 3.74
N VAL A 31 -2.15 -0.30 3.17
CA VAL A 31 -1.12 -0.24 2.12
C VAL A 31 0.26 0.03 2.72
N SER A 32 1.32 -0.29 1.97
CA SER A 32 2.68 0.17 2.32
C SER A 32 2.74 1.71 2.37
N PRO A 33 3.69 2.31 3.11
CA PRO A 33 3.80 3.77 3.25
C PRO A 33 3.76 4.46 1.88
N PRO A 34 2.79 5.33 1.59
CA PRO A 34 2.53 5.83 0.24
C PRO A 34 3.35 7.07 -0.14
N GLN A 35 4.09 7.65 0.80
CA GLN A 35 4.90 8.84 0.55
C GLN A 35 6.14 8.53 -0.30
N LYS A 36 6.66 9.54 -1.01
CA LYS A 36 7.98 9.45 -1.66
C LYS A 36 9.05 9.10 -0.61
N SER A 37 9.83 8.08 -0.91
CA SER A 37 10.80 7.49 0.02
C SER A 37 12.15 7.25 -0.67
N HIS A 38 13.14 6.76 0.06
CA HIS A 38 14.46 6.42 -0.46
C HIS A 38 14.38 5.50 -1.69
N ALA A 39 15.19 5.78 -2.73
CA ALA A 39 15.18 5.10 -4.02
C ALA A 39 15.82 3.69 -3.98
N SER A 40 15.38 2.85 -3.05
CA SER A 40 15.77 1.44 -2.94
C SER A 40 14.68 0.55 -3.51
N HIS A 41 15.07 -0.49 -4.26
CA HIS A 41 14.15 -1.54 -4.71
C HIS A 41 13.77 -2.54 -3.60
N ARG A 42 14.32 -2.39 -2.38
CA ARG A 42 13.95 -3.21 -1.23
C ARG A 42 12.71 -2.62 -0.57
N TRP A 43 11.76 -3.47 -0.15
CA TRP A 43 10.52 -3.08 0.55
C TRP A 43 10.77 -2.10 1.71
N TRP A 44 11.86 -2.28 2.46
CA TRP A 44 12.19 -1.44 3.62
C TRP A 44 12.57 -0.01 3.23
N GLY A 45 12.91 0.24 1.96
CA GLY A 45 13.16 1.58 1.44
C GLY A 45 11.96 2.52 1.62
N ARG A 46 10.73 1.95 1.63
CA ARG A 46 9.47 2.67 1.88
C ARG A 46 9.35 3.28 3.27
N TYR A 47 10.19 2.85 4.22
CA TYR A 47 10.19 3.35 5.61
C TYR A 47 11.22 4.45 5.85
N GLN A 48 11.80 5.01 4.77
CA GLN A 48 12.74 6.13 4.80
C GLN A 48 12.15 7.30 4.00
N PRO A 49 11.24 8.09 4.60
CA PRO A 49 10.51 9.13 3.90
C PRO A 49 11.44 10.26 3.42
N VAL A 50 11.13 10.80 2.24
CA VAL A 50 11.85 11.93 1.63
C VAL A 50 10.91 13.12 1.43
N ASP A 51 9.67 12.88 1.03
CA ASP A 51 8.69 13.92 0.73
C ASP A 51 7.26 13.40 0.96
N PHE A 52 6.50 14.07 1.83
CA PHE A 52 5.12 13.73 2.18
C PHE A 52 4.07 14.40 1.28
N THR A 53 4.50 15.32 0.41
CA THR A 53 3.60 15.99 -0.56
C THR A 53 3.34 15.14 -1.81
N ARG A 54 4.11 14.04 -1.99
CA ARG A 54 4.01 13.12 -3.12
C ARG A 54 3.56 11.74 -2.66
N VAL A 55 2.56 11.20 -3.36
CA VAL A 55 2.11 9.82 -3.21
C VAL A 55 2.74 9.00 -4.33
N GLU A 56 3.56 8.02 -3.98
CA GLU A 56 4.20 7.07 -4.88
C GLU A 56 3.86 5.66 -4.37
N GLY A 57 3.34 4.76 -5.20
CA GLY A 57 3.19 3.35 -4.79
C GLY A 57 4.55 2.63 -4.79
N PRO A 58 4.69 1.46 -4.15
CA PRO A 58 5.76 0.52 -4.53
C PRO A 58 5.58 0.03 -5.97
#